data_AF-W7TAH4-F1
#
_entry.id   AF-W7TAH4-F1
#
_cell.length_a   1.000
_cell.length_b   1.000
_cell.length_c   1.000
_cell.angle_alpha   90.00
_cell.angle_beta   90.00
_cell.angle_gamma   90.00
#
_symmetry.space_group_name_H-M   'P 1'
#
loop_
_entity.id
_entity.type
_entity.pdbx_description
1 polymer ?
#
loop_
_entity_poly.entity_id
_entity_poly.type
_entity_poly.pdbx_seq_one_letter_code
_entity_poly.pdbx_strand_id
1 'polypeptide(L)'
;MVDLPSFAARIADVSDVSGVVGVVLGGSRARGTADAHSDTDIGVYRRGEMDLSALREIAAEYPGSSVTEPGEWGPWVDGGAWLRTPGSKTDLLWRDLDRVHVVLAEAQRGVVRCEQQVGHPLGFFSYAYLAELATCKVLDDRFGALAEVLAALDPYPPSLAAAIEGSYGFEARVQHRERRCPRRSGRSLLRHRFPVPGHRLPGARAARPGRGVAGDGEERRLLGRQTDRRAGRSRETGGAHPVHNGHRGRAGPADRVPPL
;
A
#
# COMPACT_ATOMS: atom_id res chain seq x y z
N MET A 1 -23.78 -14.22 1.16
CA MET A 1 -23.62 -13.87 2.60
C MET A 1 -22.21 -14.26 2.99
N VAL A 2 -21.47 -13.41 3.70
CA VAL A 2 -20.09 -13.74 4.12
C VAL A 2 -20.15 -14.99 5.00
N ASP A 3 -19.37 -16.02 4.66
CA ASP A 3 -19.18 -17.16 5.53
C ASP A 3 -18.33 -16.71 6.73
N LEU A 4 -18.99 -16.47 7.87
CA LEU A 4 -18.36 -15.95 9.07
C LEU A 4 -17.20 -16.83 9.57
N PRO A 5 -17.29 -18.17 9.54
CA PRO A 5 -16.15 -19.05 9.79
C PRO A 5 -14.94 -18.81 8.88
N SER A 6 -15.11 -18.80 7.54
CA SER A 6 -14.02 -18.51 6.60
C SER A 6 -13.45 -17.10 6.80
N PHE A 7 -14.30 -16.14 7.14
CA PHE A 7 -13.87 -14.78 7.41
C PHE A 7 -13.07 -14.69 8.72
N ALA A 8 -13.55 -15.29 9.80
CA ALA A 8 -12.84 -15.34 11.07
C ALA A 8 -11.47 -16.01 10.95
N ALA A 9 -11.37 -17.11 10.17
CA ALA A 9 -10.09 -17.74 9.88
C ALA A 9 -9.12 -16.78 9.18
N ARG A 10 -9.56 -16.09 8.11
CA ARG A 10 -8.72 -15.13 7.37
C ARG A 10 -8.22 -13.97 8.22
N ILE A 11 -9.00 -13.52 9.20
CA ILE A 11 -8.63 -12.41 10.07
C ILE A 11 -7.65 -12.84 11.14
N ALA A 12 -7.78 -14.05 11.69
CA ALA A 12 -6.86 -14.58 12.69
C ALA A 12 -5.42 -14.56 12.18
N ASP A 13 -5.20 -15.03 10.94
CA ASP A 13 -3.88 -15.08 10.31
C ASP A 13 -3.21 -13.70 10.26
N VAL A 14 -3.95 -12.68 9.82
CA VAL A 14 -3.43 -11.31 9.67
C VAL A 14 -3.25 -10.61 11.01
N SER A 15 -4.15 -10.86 11.96
CA SER A 15 -4.17 -10.17 13.25
C SER A 15 -2.99 -10.56 14.16
N ASP A 16 -2.38 -11.72 13.91
CA ASP A 16 -1.22 -12.21 14.68
C ASP A 16 0.13 -11.85 14.03
N VAL A 17 0.13 -11.16 12.89
CA VAL A 17 1.35 -10.65 12.26
C VAL A 17 1.98 -9.57 13.15
N SER A 18 3.29 -9.72 13.44
CA SER A 18 4.03 -8.75 14.24
C SER A 18 3.95 -7.34 13.64
N GLY A 19 3.70 -6.35 14.50
CA GLY A 19 3.52 -4.94 14.12
C GLY A 19 2.08 -4.55 13.81
N VAL A 20 1.16 -5.51 13.62
CA VAL A 20 -0.27 -5.24 13.47
C VAL A 20 -0.87 -4.88 14.83
N VAL A 21 -1.63 -3.77 14.85
CA VAL A 21 -2.29 -3.24 16.05
C VAL A 21 -3.81 -3.16 15.90
N GLY A 22 -4.34 -3.34 14.70
CA GLY A 22 -5.77 -3.44 14.47
C GLY A 22 -6.09 -3.91 13.07
N VAL A 23 -7.24 -4.56 12.92
CA VAL A 23 -7.73 -5.11 11.65
C VAL A 23 -9.21 -4.75 11.50
N VAL A 24 -9.59 -4.29 10.31
CA VAL A 24 -10.97 -3.88 10.01
C VAL A 24 -11.46 -4.48 8.70
N LEU A 25 -12.77 -4.71 8.63
CA LEU A 25 -13.49 -4.96 7.39
C LEU A 25 -13.91 -3.63 6.81
N GLY A 26 -13.50 -3.37 5.57
CA GLY A 26 -13.88 -2.18 4.82
C GLY A 26 -14.95 -2.44 3.75
N GLY A 27 -15.10 -1.44 2.89
CA GLY A 27 -15.79 -1.57 1.62
C GLY A 27 -17.28 -1.91 1.72
N SER A 28 -17.77 -2.57 0.67
CA SER A 28 -19.20 -2.86 0.50
C SER A 28 -19.73 -3.82 1.59
N ARG A 29 -18.90 -4.74 2.07
CA ARG A 29 -19.26 -5.72 3.12
C ARG A 29 -19.41 -5.07 4.49
N ALA A 30 -18.55 -4.10 4.81
CA ALA A 30 -18.69 -3.31 6.04
C ALA A 30 -20.00 -2.51 6.01
N ARG A 31 -20.28 -1.85 4.88
CA ARG A 31 -21.45 -0.98 4.70
C ARG A 31 -22.77 -1.72 4.46
N GLY A 32 -22.75 -3.04 4.31
CA GLY A 32 -23.95 -3.84 4.04
C GLY A 32 -24.51 -3.68 2.62
N THR A 33 -23.70 -3.19 1.68
CA THR A 33 -24.07 -2.99 0.26
C THR A 33 -23.39 -3.99 -0.67
N ALA A 34 -22.87 -5.09 -0.14
CA ALA A 34 -22.18 -6.12 -0.90
C ALA A 34 -23.16 -7.06 -1.62
N ASP A 35 -22.77 -7.50 -2.81
CA ASP A 35 -23.42 -8.55 -3.61
C ASP A 35 -22.54 -9.81 -3.72
N ALA A 36 -22.97 -10.77 -4.54
CA ALA A 36 -22.25 -12.04 -4.74
C ALA A 36 -20.89 -11.88 -5.46
N HIS A 37 -20.63 -10.75 -6.12
CA HIS A 37 -19.41 -10.50 -6.88
C HIS A 37 -18.45 -9.55 -6.20
N SER A 38 -18.90 -8.91 -5.12
CA SER A 38 -18.10 -7.98 -4.35
C SER A 38 -16.83 -8.65 -3.79
N ASP A 39 -15.75 -7.91 -3.72
CA ASP A 39 -14.47 -8.24 -3.08
C ASP A 39 -14.51 -7.99 -1.56
N THR A 40 -13.54 -8.57 -0.85
CA THR A 40 -13.38 -8.36 0.59
C THR A 40 -12.24 -7.39 0.85
N ASP A 41 -12.56 -6.20 1.36
CA ASP A 41 -11.56 -5.20 1.75
C ASP A 41 -11.15 -5.38 3.21
N ILE A 42 -9.87 -5.63 3.47
CA ILE A 42 -9.29 -5.70 4.82
C ILE A 42 -8.32 -4.55 5.01
N GLY A 43 -8.60 -3.70 6.00
CA GLY A 43 -7.68 -2.68 6.46
C GLY A 43 -6.86 -3.19 7.64
N VAL A 44 -5.55 -3.12 7.53
CA VAL A 44 -4.59 -3.49 8.57
C VAL A 44 -3.92 -2.22 9.08
N TYR A 45 -3.97 -2.00 10.37
CA TYR A 45 -3.31 -0.88 11.02
C TYR A 45 -2.08 -1.42 11.72
N ARG A 46 -0.93 -0.82 11.44
CA ARG A 46 0.35 -1.21 12.01
C ARG A 46 0.98 -0.04 12.75
N ARG A 47 1.83 -0.37 13.72
CA ARG A 47 2.74 0.60 14.36
C ARG A 47 4.15 0.05 14.31
N GLY A 48 5.12 0.88 13.93
CA GLY A 48 6.48 0.43 13.67
C GLY A 48 6.59 -0.47 12.44
N GLU A 49 7.55 -1.38 12.44
CA GLU A 49 7.76 -2.34 11.36
C GLU A 49 6.73 -3.47 11.43
N MET A 50 6.30 -3.96 10.27
CA MET A 50 5.39 -5.10 10.13
C MET A 50 6.15 -6.28 9.54
N ASP A 51 5.92 -7.49 10.06
CA ASP A 51 6.56 -8.69 9.53
C ASP A 51 5.95 -9.10 8.18
N LEU A 52 6.52 -8.56 7.11
CA LEU A 52 6.12 -8.90 5.75
C LEU A 52 6.49 -10.34 5.37
N SER A 53 7.41 -11.00 6.08
CA SER A 53 7.73 -12.40 5.82
C SER A 53 6.57 -13.29 6.26
N ALA A 54 6.06 -13.07 7.47
CA ALA A 54 4.85 -13.73 7.95
C ALA A 54 3.64 -13.46 7.02
N LEU A 55 3.45 -12.22 6.57
CA LEU A 55 2.38 -11.91 5.63
C LEU A 55 2.54 -12.61 4.27
N ARG A 56 3.78 -12.74 3.77
CA ARG A 56 4.07 -13.48 2.53
C ARG A 56 3.84 -14.98 2.69
N GLU A 57 4.15 -15.55 3.85
CA GLU A 57 3.85 -16.95 4.16
C GLU A 57 2.35 -17.21 4.11
N ILE A 58 1.54 -16.36 4.76
CA ILE A 58 0.07 -16.41 4.69
C ILE A 58 -0.40 -16.28 3.23
N ALA A 59 0.15 -15.33 2.47
CA ALA A 59 -0.24 -15.13 1.08
C ALA A 59 0.12 -16.33 0.17
N ALA A 60 1.20 -17.05 0.48
CA ALA A 60 1.66 -18.21 -0.29
C ALA A 60 0.68 -19.39 -0.22
N GLU A 61 -0.16 -19.47 0.82
CA GLU A 61 -1.24 -20.45 0.95
C GLU A 61 -2.34 -20.26 -0.12
N TYR A 62 -2.39 -19.08 -0.73
CA TYR A 62 -3.38 -18.70 -1.73
C TYR A 62 -2.70 -18.46 -3.09
N PRO A 63 -2.61 -19.47 -3.98
CA PRO A 63 -1.92 -19.33 -5.26
C PRO A 63 -2.41 -18.15 -6.11
N GLY A 64 -1.45 -17.39 -6.65
CA GLY A 64 -1.71 -16.18 -7.44
C GLY A 64 -2.02 -14.93 -6.61
N SER A 65 -1.77 -14.99 -5.29
CA SER A 65 -1.71 -13.82 -4.42
C SER A 65 -0.37 -13.09 -4.56
N SER A 66 -0.35 -11.81 -4.18
CA SER A 66 0.84 -10.98 -4.19
C SER A 66 0.84 -10.04 -3.00
N VAL A 67 2.01 -9.85 -2.38
CA VAL A 67 2.25 -8.89 -1.30
C VAL A 67 3.22 -7.83 -1.85
N THR A 68 2.96 -6.57 -1.56
CA THR A 68 3.79 -5.46 -2.05
C THR A 68 4.92 -5.14 -1.09
N GLU A 69 5.94 -4.45 -1.58
CA GLU A 69 6.93 -3.81 -0.71
C GLU A 69 6.35 -2.54 -0.06
N PRO A 70 6.92 -2.07 1.07
CA PRO A 70 6.53 -0.80 1.68
C PRO A 70 6.65 0.37 0.70
N GLY A 71 5.58 1.15 0.57
CA GLY A 71 5.51 2.33 -0.29
C GLY A 71 5.37 2.05 -1.78
N GLU A 72 5.30 0.79 -2.21
CA GLU A 72 5.08 0.43 -3.62
C GLU A 72 3.75 0.98 -4.15
N TRP A 73 2.76 1.09 -3.28
CA TRP A 73 1.47 1.70 -3.59
C TRP A 73 1.44 3.21 -3.38
N GLY A 74 2.57 3.87 -3.16
CA GLY A 74 2.66 5.32 -3.01
C GLY A 74 2.53 5.83 -1.58
N PRO A 75 2.50 7.16 -1.39
CA PRO A 75 2.65 7.77 -0.06
C PRO A 75 1.41 7.65 0.84
N TRP A 76 0.22 7.44 0.27
CA TRP A 76 -1.02 7.38 1.04
C TRP A 76 -1.53 5.95 1.27
N VAL A 77 -0.90 4.95 0.68
CA VAL A 77 -1.19 3.54 0.96
C VAL A 77 0.14 2.84 1.15
N ASP A 78 0.48 2.52 2.41
CA ASP A 78 1.80 2.01 2.77
C ASP A 78 2.14 0.68 2.09
N GLY A 79 1.13 -0.04 1.64
CA GLY A 79 1.24 -1.26 0.86
C GLY A 79 0.01 -2.14 1.08
N GLY A 80 0.07 -3.35 0.57
CA GLY A 80 -1.02 -4.29 0.69
C GLY A 80 -0.71 -5.66 0.11
N ALA A 81 -1.76 -6.47 0.07
CA ALA A 81 -1.75 -7.74 -0.60
C ALA A 81 -3.05 -7.92 -1.39
N TRP A 82 -2.93 -8.48 -2.58
CA TRP A 82 -4.06 -9.06 -3.28
C TRP A 82 -4.07 -10.55 -3.01
N LEU A 83 -5.05 -11.00 -2.24
CA LEU A 83 -5.19 -12.40 -1.86
C LEU A 83 -6.29 -13.08 -2.68
N ARG A 84 -5.95 -14.23 -3.28
CA ARG A 84 -6.88 -15.07 -4.04
C ARG A 84 -7.49 -16.15 -3.16
N THR A 85 -8.23 -15.71 -2.15
CA THR A 85 -8.91 -16.62 -1.23
C THR A 85 -10.02 -17.42 -1.93
N PRO A 86 -10.40 -18.62 -1.44
CA PRO A 86 -11.50 -19.38 -2.02
C PRO A 86 -12.79 -18.57 -2.08
N GLY A 87 -13.42 -18.53 -3.25
CA GLY A 87 -14.73 -17.89 -3.46
C GLY A 87 -14.75 -16.37 -3.55
N SER A 88 -13.64 -15.65 -3.29
CA SER A 88 -13.59 -14.18 -3.44
C SER A 88 -12.17 -13.65 -3.55
N LYS A 89 -11.99 -12.51 -4.22
CA LYS A 89 -10.77 -11.69 -4.05
C LYS A 89 -10.82 -11.00 -2.69
N THR A 90 -9.67 -10.92 -2.04
CA THR A 90 -9.50 -10.18 -0.79
C THR A 90 -8.39 -9.17 -0.99
N ASP A 91 -8.74 -7.89 -0.87
CA ASP A 91 -7.82 -6.77 -0.99
C ASP A 91 -7.43 -6.36 0.42
N LEU A 92 -6.16 -6.56 0.77
CA LEU A 92 -5.57 -6.18 2.03
C LEU A 92 -4.77 -4.90 1.81
N LEU A 93 -5.01 -3.89 2.61
CA LEU A 93 -4.21 -2.67 2.66
C LEU A 93 -3.68 -2.49 4.08
N TRP A 94 -2.41 -2.14 4.24
CA TRP A 94 -1.88 -1.74 5.54
C TRP A 94 -1.55 -0.26 5.59
N ARG A 95 -1.67 0.32 6.78
CA ARG A 95 -1.42 1.74 7.03
C ARG A 95 -0.77 1.97 8.39
N ASP A 96 0.12 2.95 8.42
CA ASP A 96 0.68 3.53 9.63
C ASP A 96 -0.40 4.17 10.49
N LEU A 97 -0.64 3.62 11.68
CA LEU A 97 -1.58 4.22 12.61
C LEU A 97 -1.09 5.60 13.09
N ASP A 98 0.22 5.83 13.19
CA ASP A 98 0.74 7.13 13.62
C ASP A 98 0.45 8.21 12.57
N ARG A 99 0.46 7.84 11.27
CA ARG A 99 0.01 8.75 10.20
C ARG A 99 -1.49 9.02 10.26
N VAL A 100 -2.30 8.03 10.62
CA VAL A 100 -3.75 8.22 10.82
C VAL A 100 -4.01 9.23 11.95
N HIS A 101 -3.27 9.15 13.06
CA HIS A 101 -3.37 10.14 14.14
C HIS A 101 -2.97 11.55 13.69
N VAL A 102 -1.94 11.69 12.83
CA VAL A 102 -1.58 12.98 12.24
C VAL A 102 -2.74 13.54 11.40
N VAL A 103 -3.34 12.71 10.53
CA VAL A 103 -4.49 13.10 9.70
C VAL A 103 -5.71 13.45 10.56
N LEU A 104 -5.96 12.71 11.64
CA LEU A 104 -7.04 13.02 12.59
C LEU A 104 -6.83 14.40 13.22
N ALA A 105 -5.63 14.68 13.73
CA ALA A 105 -5.30 15.98 14.33
C ALA A 105 -5.39 17.13 13.32
N GLU A 106 -4.99 16.91 12.07
CA GLU A 106 -5.17 17.86 10.97
C GLU A 106 -6.65 18.11 10.68
N ALA A 107 -7.46 17.06 10.54
CA ALA A 107 -8.89 17.15 10.30
C ALA A 107 -9.64 17.90 11.41
N GLN A 108 -9.28 17.68 12.67
CA GLN A 108 -9.84 18.41 13.81
C GLN A 108 -9.51 19.91 13.78
N ARG A 109 -8.40 20.29 13.15
CA ARG A 109 -8.01 21.68 12.89
C ARG A 109 -8.55 22.23 11.56
N GLY A 110 -9.34 21.45 10.81
CA GLY A 110 -9.90 21.85 9.51
C GLY A 110 -8.88 21.85 8.37
N VAL A 111 -7.80 21.07 8.50
CA VAL A 111 -6.82 20.89 7.41
C VAL A 111 -7.25 19.70 6.57
N VAL A 112 -7.55 19.96 5.28
CA VAL A 112 -7.86 18.94 4.28
C VAL A 112 -6.98 19.11 3.06
N ARG A 113 -6.55 18.00 2.49
CA ARG A 113 -5.66 17.93 1.31
C ARG A 113 -6.19 16.92 0.30
N CYS A 114 -5.98 17.20 -0.97
CA CYS A 114 -6.16 16.27 -2.08
C CYS A 114 -4.82 16.11 -2.80
N GLU A 115 -4.28 14.90 -2.75
CA GLU A 115 -2.86 14.62 -3.03
C GLU A 115 -2.71 13.62 -4.17
N GLN A 116 -1.59 13.66 -4.89
CA GLN A 116 -1.33 12.68 -5.95
C GLN A 116 -1.01 11.31 -5.35
N GLN A 117 -1.65 10.28 -5.89
CA GLN A 117 -1.60 8.93 -5.33
C GLN A 117 -1.84 7.88 -6.42
N VAL A 118 -1.03 6.82 -6.42
CA VAL A 118 -1.16 5.70 -7.37
C VAL A 118 -2.54 5.06 -7.20
N GLY A 119 -3.16 4.70 -8.32
CA GLY A 119 -4.53 4.15 -8.34
C GLY A 119 -5.64 5.20 -8.14
N HIS A 120 -5.30 6.46 -7.89
CA HIS A 120 -6.26 7.53 -7.60
C HIS A 120 -6.07 8.70 -8.57
N PRO A 121 -6.52 8.55 -9.84
CA PRO A 121 -6.25 9.55 -10.89
C PRO A 121 -6.86 10.93 -10.64
N LEU A 122 -7.85 11.02 -9.73
CA LEU A 122 -8.47 12.29 -9.32
C LEU A 122 -7.93 12.81 -7.97
N GLY A 123 -6.85 12.19 -7.47
CA GLY A 123 -6.25 12.48 -6.19
C GLY A 123 -6.82 11.66 -5.03
N PHE A 124 -6.06 11.62 -3.95
CA PHE A 124 -6.39 10.98 -2.68
C PHE A 124 -6.69 12.06 -1.65
N PHE A 125 -7.89 12.01 -1.08
CA PHE A 125 -8.26 12.92 -0.01
C PHE A 125 -7.66 12.42 1.30
N SER A 126 -6.84 13.26 1.95
CA SER A 126 -6.24 12.97 3.27
C SER A 126 -7.23 12.35 4.27
N TYR A 127 -8.44 12.89 4.38
CA TYR A 127 -9.50 12.40 5.29
C TYR A 127 -10.12 11.07 4.89
N ALA A 128 -9.71 10.43 3.78
CA ALA A 128 -10.16 9.09 3.41
C ALA A 128 -9.83 8.05 4.48
N TYR A 129 -8.70 8.19 5.20
CA TYR A 129 -8.38 7.31 6.34
C TYR A 129 -9.48 7.33 7.41
N LEU A 130 -9.96 8.52 7.74
CA LEU A 130 -10.99 8.72 8.75
C LEU A 130 -12.35 8.22 8.26
N ALA A 131 -12.68 8.49 6.99
CA ALA A 131 -13.93 8.04 6.38
C ALA A 131 -14.00 6.50 6.29
N GLU A 132 -12.88 5.86 5.94
CA GLU A 132 -12.79 4.40 5.90
C GLU A 132 -12.92 3.80 7.29
N LEU A 133 -12.22 4.32 8.30
CA LEU A 133 -12.40 3.89 9.69
C LEU A 133 -13.84 4.10 10.18
N ALA A 134 -14.42 5.27 9.95
CA ALA A 134 -15.79 5.57 10.39
C ALA A 134 -16.86 4.67 9.74
N THR A 135 -16.55 4.01 8.62
CA THR A 135 -17.49 3.12 7.91
C THR A 135 -17.10 1.65 7.95
N CYS A 136 -16.01 1.31 8.63
CA CYS A 136 -15.52 -0.05 8.75
C CYS A 136 -16.29 -0.86 9.81
N LYS A 137 -16.05 -2.16 9.85
CA LYS A 137 -16.33 -2.99 11.04
C LYS A 137 -15.00 -3.41 11.64
N VAL A 138 -14.76 -3.07 12.90
CA VAL A 138 -13.57 -3.52 13.63
C VAL A 138 -13.63 -5.04 13.81
N LEU A 139 -12.54 -5.72 13.48
CA LEU A 139 -12.41 -7.18 13.56
C LEU A 139 -11.43 -7.58 14.65
N ASP A 140 -10.32 -6.85 14.74
CA ASP A 140 -9.38 -6.92 15.86
C ASP A 140 -8.95 -5.50 16.23
N ASP A 141 -8.96 -5.24 17.54
CA ASP A 141 -8.43 -4.02 18.15
C ASP A 141 -7.99 -4.34 19.58
N ARG A 142 -7.23 -5.43 19.74
CA ARG A 142 -6.78 -5.93 21.05
C ARG A 142 -6.03 -4.91 21.90
N PHE A 143 -5.50 -3.85 21.28
CA PHE A 143 -4.80 -2.76 21.95
C PHE A 143 -5.66 -1.49 22.16
N GLY A 144 -6.91 -1.47 21.68
CA GLY A 144 -7.82 -0.32 21.77
C GLY A 144 -7.39 0.89 20.92
N ALA A 145 -6.48 0.68 19.97
CA ALA A 145 -5.85 1.75 19.21
C ALA A 145 -6.78 2.32 18.12
N LEU A 146 -7.66 1.48 17.56
CA LEU A 146 -8.67 1.94 16.60
C LEU A 146 -9.86 2.59 17.31
N ALA A 147 -10.25 2.07 18.47
CA ALA A 147 -11.31 2.63 19.30
C ALA A 147 -11.03 4.10 19.68
N GLU A 148 -9.77 4.45 19.96
CA GLU A 148 -9.36 5.84 20.23
C GLU A 148 -9.67 6.77 19.04
N VAL A 149 -9.30 6.35 17.82
CA VAL A 149 -9.55 7.13 16.61
C VAL A 149 -11.04 7.24 16.32
N LEU A 150 -11.79 6.14 16.45
CA LEU A 150 -13.23 6.12 16.22
C LEU A 150 -13.99 7.02 17.21
N ALA A 151 -13.62 7.00 18.48
CA ALA A 151 -14.20 7.88 19.49
C ALA A 151 -13.97 9.36 19.17
N ALA A 152 -12.84 9.71 18.56
CA ALA A 152 -12.55 11.08 18.13
C ALA A 152 -13.30 11.53 16.86
N LEU A 153 -13.96 10.60 16.16
CA LEU A 153 -14.77 10.87 14.97
C LEU A 153 -16.28 10.94 15.25
N ASP A 154 -16.71 10.62 16.48
CA ASP A 154 -18.11 10.68 16.91
C ASP A 154 -18.31 11.67 18.08
N PRO A 155 -19.03 12.78 17.88
CA PRO A 155 -19.72 13.18 16.65
C PRO A 155 -18.75 13.62 15.54
N TYR A 156 -19.25 13.63 14.30
CA TYR A 156 -18.48 14.04 13.13
C TYR A 156 -17.78 15.40 13.37
N PRO A 157 -16.44 15.52 13.18
CA PRO A 157 -15.72 16.74 13.53
C PRO A 157 -16.23 17.97 12.75
N PRO A 158 -16.76 19.02 13.42
CA PRO A 158 -17.33 20.17 12.73
C PRO A 158 -16.30 20.93 11.87
N SER A 159 -15.05 21.02 12.33
CA SER A 159 -13.94 21.63 11.57
C SER A 159 -13.68 20.89 10.26
N LEU A 160 -13.75 19.55 10.26
CA LEU A 160 -13.58 18.76 9.05
C LEU A 160 -14.74 19.00 8.08
N ALA A 161 -15.99 19.04 8.58
CA ALA A 161 -17.16 19.32 7.75
C ALA A 161 -17.04 20.68 7.06
N ALA A 162 -16.71 21.72 7.84
CA ALA A 162 -16.53 23.07 7.33
C ALA A 162 -15.38 23.16 6.32
N ALA A 163 -14.28 22.45 6.55
CA ALA A 163 -13.13 22.43 5.65
C ALA A 163 -13.45 21.75 4.31
N ILE A 164 -14.10 20.58 4.33
CA ILE A 164 -14.51 19.88 3.10
C ILE A 164 -15.48 20.75 2.29
N GLU A 165 -16.47 21.34 2.95
CA GLU A 165 -17.45 22.22 2.31
C GLU A 165 -16.78 23.49 1.75
N GLY A 166 -15.86 24.09 2.49
CA GLY A 166 -15.11 25.28 2.06
C GLY A 166 -14.16 25.01 0.90
N SER A 167 -13.52 23.84 0.86
CA SER A 167 -12.56 23.48 -0.19
C SER A 167 -13.19 22.91 -1.45
N TYR A 168 -14.30 22.17 -1.33
CA TYR A 168 -14.84 21.36 -2.44
C TYR A 168 -16.36 21.55 -2.67
N GLY A 169 -17.05 22.30 -1.82
CA GLY A 169 -18.50 22.46 -1.88
C GLY A 169 -18.96 23.20 -3.14
N PHE A 170 -18.16 24.15 -3.66
CA PHE A 170 -18.48 24.85 -4.90
C PHE A 170 -18.51 23.88 -6.09
N GLU A 171 -17.44 23.09 -6.29
CA GLU A 171 -17.37 22.08 -7.35
C GLU A 171 -18.50 21.07 -7.22
N ALA A 172 -18.77 20.58 -6.02
CA ALA A 172 -19.85 19.62 -5.76
C ALA A 172 -21.21 20.17 -6.20
N ARG A 173 -21.53 21.43 -5.87
CA ARG A 173 -22.78 22.09 -6.28
C ARG A 173 -22.88 22.28 -7.78
N VAL A 174 -21.81 22.72 -8.44
CA VAL A 174 -21.79 22.89 -9.89
C VAL A 174 -22.06 21.55 -10.57
N GLN A 175 -21.36 20.49 -10.18
CA GLN A 175 -21.55 19.14 -10.73
C GLN A 175 -22.97 18.61 -10.51
N HIS A 176 -23.54 18.86 -9.33
CA HIS A 176 -24.93 18.47 -9.03
C HIS A 176 -25.95 19.21 -9.92
N ARG A 177 -25.75 20.52 -10.14
CA ARG A 177 -26.62 21.35 -10.99
C ARG A 177 -26.54 20.93 -12.46
N GLU A 178 -25.35 20.72 -12.99
CA GLU A 178 -25.16 20.34 -14.40
C GLU A 178 -25.75 18.94 -14.69
N ARG A 179 -25.71 18.00 -13.73
CA ARG A 179 -26.40 16.71 -13.86
C ARG A 179 -27.92 16.84 -13.99
N ARG A 180 -28.52 17.89 -13.39
CA ARG A 180 -29.96 18.16 -13.44
C ARG A 180 -30.38 18.98 -14.66
N CYS A 181 -29.43 19.61 -15.35
CA CYS A 181 -29.73 20.36 -16.56
C CYS A 181 -29.97 19.37 -17.72
N PRO A 182 -31.11 19.44 -18.44
CA PRO A 182 -31.30 18.66 -19.66
C PRO A 182 -30.12 18.92 -20.60
N ARG A 183 -29.47 17.86 -21.09
CA ARG A 183 -28.35 17.99 -22.05
C ARG A 183 -28.80 18.94 -23.15
N ARG A 184 -28.17 20.12 -23.26
CA ARG A 184 -28.41 21.04 -24.38
C ARG A 184 -28.13 20.26 -25.66
N SER A 185 -29.18 19.99 -26.44
CA SER A 185 -29.06 19.42 -27.78
C SER A 185 -28.08 20.28 -28.58
N GLY A 186 -27.06 19.63 -29.14
CA GLY A 186 -25.80 20.25 -29.51
C GLY A 186 -25.90 21.51 -30.38
N ARG A 187 -25.15 22.53 -29.97
CA ARG A 187 -24.37 23.36 -30.88
C ARG A 187 -22.92 23.33 -30.41
N SER A 188 -22.13 22.56 -31.15
CA SER A 188 -20.67 22.45 -31.05
C SER A 188 -20.04 23.83 -31.17
N LEU A 189 -19.60 24.40 -30.06
CA LEU A 189 -18.54 25.40 -30.06
C LEU A 189 -17.29 24.73 -29.50
N LEU A 190 -16.19 24.82 -30.26
CA LEU A 190 -14.83 24.31 -30.00
C LEU A 190 -14.55 22.86 -30.44
N ARG A 191 -14.41 22.67 -31.76
CA ARG A 191 -13.51 21.65 -32.32
C ARG A 191 -12.08 22.21 -32.39
N HIS A 192 -11.41 22.38 -31.26
CA HIS A 192 -9.95 22.45 -31.26
C HIS A 192 -9.41 21.03 -31.06
N ARG A 193 -9.05 20.39 -32.17
CA ARG A 193 -8.21 19.19 -32.14
C ARG A 193 -6.82 19.64 -31.68
N PHE A 194 -6.47 19.35 -30.43
CA PHE A 194 -5.06 19.32 -30.04
C PHE A 194 -4.45 18.07 -30.67
N PRO A 195 -3.46 18.19 -31.57
CA PRO A 195 -2.73 17.03 -32.05
C PRO A 195 -1.89 16.48 -30.89
N VAL A 196 -2.15 15.23 -30.50
CA VAL A 196 -1.25 14.47 -29.61
C VAL A 196 -0.05 14.04 -30.45
N PRO A 197 1.19 14.46 -30.16
CA PRO A 197 2.37 13.97 -30.85
C PRO A 197 2.51 12.46 -30.64
N GLY A 198 2.62 11.70 -31.74
CA GLY A 198 2.76 10.26 -31.69
C GLY A 198 4.10 9.84 -31.12
N HIS A 199 4.11 9.38 -29.87
CA HIS A 199 5.23 8.58 -29.35
C HIS A 199 5.12 7.16 -29.93
N ARG A 200 5.96 6.85 -30.93
CA ARG A 200 6.23 5.47 -31.32
C ARG A 200 7.09 4.83 -30.22
N LEU A 201 6.52 3.88 -29.50
CA LEU A 201 7.30 2.93 -28.71
C LEU A 201 8.10 2.02 -29.66
N PRO A 202 9.41 1.83 -29.48
CA PRO A 202 10.18 0.93 -30.33
C PRO A 202 9.85 -0.54 -30.05
N GLY A 203 9.26 -1.19 -31.06
CA GLY A 203 9.51 -2.58 -31.45
C GLY A 203 9.43 -3.70 -30.41
N ALA A 204 8.23 -4.10 -30.00
CA ALA A 204 7.99 -5.46 -29.52
C ALA A 204 7.51 -6.33 -30.69
N ARG A 205 8.39 -7.19 -31.22
CA ARG A 205 8.01 -8.21 -32.21
C ARG A 205 7.06 -9.22 -31.56
N ALA A 206 5.80 -9.23 -32.01
CA ALA A 206 4.84 -10.27 -31.68
C ALA A 206 5.24 -11.58 -32.37
N ALA A 207 5.57 -12.61 -31.58
CA ALA A 207 5.68 -13.98 -32.06
C ALA A 207 4.29 -14.51 -32.43
N ARG A 208 4.12 -14.96 -33.68
CA ARG A 208 2.91 -15.67 -34.14
C ARG A 208 2.97 -17.14 -33.72
N PRO A 209 1.86 -17.77 -33.31
CA PRO A 209 1.82 -19.20 -33.08
C PRO A 209 1.62 -19.92 -34.43
N GLY A 210 2.59 -20.76 -34.81
CA GLY A 210 2.47 -21.68 -35.94
C GLY A 210 1.80 -22.99 -35.53
N ARG A 211 0.70 -23.37 -36.20
CA ARG A 211 0.19 -24.75 -36.22
C ARG A 211 1.06 -25.58 -37.16
N GLY A 212 1.41 -26.79 -36.72
CA GLY A 212 2.45 -27.63 -37.32
C GLY A 212 2.04 -28.46 -38.53
N VAL A 213 3.01 -29.23 -39.04
CA VAL A 213 2.90 -30.53 -39.73
C VAL A 213 4.24 -31.27 -39.55
N ALA A 214 4.14 -32.60 -39.46
CA ALA A 214 5.18 -33.61 -39.29
C ALA A 214 6.25 -33.68 -40.39
N GLY A 215 7.36 -34.40 -40.10
CA GLY A 215 8.28 -34.92 -41.12
C GLY A 215 9.65 -35.27 -40.56
N ASP A 216 10.01 -36.55 -40.67
CA ASP A 216 11.22 -37.24 -40.23
C ASP A 216 12.55 -36.69 -40.80
N GLY A 217 13.67 -37.10 -40.16
CA GLY A 217 14.96 -37.22 -40.86
C GLY A 217 16.20 -36.83 -40.04
N GLU A 218 17.03 -37.83 -39.74
CA GLU A 218 18.35 -37.75 -39.09
C GLU A 218 19.36 -36.80 -39.78
N GLU A 219 20.28 -36.22 -39.00
CA GLU A 219 21.76 -36.41 -39.11
C GLU A 219 22.49 -35.46 -38.13
N ARG A 220 23.11 -35.97 -37.06
CA ARG A 220 24.57 -36.23 -36.92
C ARG A 220 25.44 -35.00 -37.17
N ARG A 221 26.12 -34.47 -36.13
CA ARG A 221 27.58 -34.55 -35.82
C ARG A 221 28.01 -33.11 -35.46
N LEU A 222 28.91 -32.75 -34.55
CA LEU A 222 30.03 -33.39 -33.86
C LEU A 222 30.31 -32.60 -32.56
N LEU A 223 30.63 -33.32 -31.49
CA LEU A 223 31.36 -32.83 -30.33
C LEU A 223 32.87 -32.87 -30.64
N GLY A 224 33.58 -31.81 -30.29
CA GLY A 224 35.05 -31.72 -30.19
C GLY A 224 35.40 -30.45 -29.43
N ARG A 225 35.59 -30.54 -28.11
CA ARG A 225 36.88 -30.73 -27.40
C ARG A 225 37.72 -29.45 -27.28
N GLN A 226 38.11 -29.21 -26.02
CA GLN A 226 39.43 -28.71 -25.57
C GLN A 226 39.70 -27.21 -25.78
N THR A 227 40.33 -26.45 -24.88
CA THR A 227 41.29 -26.65 -23.77
C THR A 227 41.17 -25.44 -22.82
N ASP A 228 41.12 -25.55 -21.50
CA ASP A 228 42.21 -25.78 -20.53
C ASP A 228 43.39 -24.78 -20.61
N ARG A 229 43.60 -23.96 -19.54
CA ARG A 229 44.92 -23.48 -19.05
C ARG A 229 44.84 -22.71 -17.72
N ARG A 230 45.16 -23.45 -16.64
CA ARG A 230 46.02 -23.17 -15.46
C ARG A 230 46.41 -21.72 -15.06
N ALA A 231 46.09 -21.43 -13.79
CA ALA A 231 46.97 -21.15 -12.63
C ALA A 231 48.13 -20.12 -12.68
N GLY A 232 48.17 -19.25 -11.66
CA GLY A 232 49.36 -18.52 -11.21
C GLY A 232 49.13 -17.70 -9.94
N ARG A 233 49.83 -18.04 -8.84
CA ARG A 233 49.87 -17.37 -7.52
C ARG A 233 50.80 -16.15 -7.51
N SER A 234 50.71 -15.33 -6.45
CA SER A 234 51.79 -14.72 -5.60
C SER A 234 51.41 -13.27 -5.21
N ARG A 235 51.13 -12.93 -3.94
CA ARG A 235 51.97 -12.66 -2.74
C ARG A 235 52.38 -11.19 -2.57
N GLU A 236 52.12 -10.70 -1.34
CA GLU A 236 52.88 -9.73 -0.51
C GLU A 236 53.00 -8.27 -0.99
N THR A 237 52.53 -7.28 -0.23
CA THR A 237 53.26 -6.51 0.82
C THR A 237 52.30 -5.35 1.21
N GLY A 238 52.26 -4.68 2.36
CA GLY A 238 53.16 -4.51 3.50
C GLY A 238 53.00 -3.06 4.01
N GLY A 239 52.69 -2.88 5.30
CA GLY A 239 52.87 -1.64 6.08
C GLY A 239 51.73 -0.61 6.05
N ALA A 240 51.56 0.28 7.03
CA ALA A 240 51.99 0.39 8.42
C ALA A 240 51.22 1.61 9.01
N HIS A 241 50.83 1.54 10.29
CA HIS A 241 50.26 2.63 11.11
C HIS A 241 51.27 3.77 11.39
N PRO A 242 50.84 4.98 11.85
CA PRO A 242 50.65 5.27 13.30
C PRO A 242 49.42 6.19 13.56
N VAL A 243 48.56 5.98 14.57
CA VAL A 243 48.68 6.27 16.02
C VAL A 243 49.42 7.57 16.38
N HIS A 244 48.66 8.59 16.81
CA HIS A 244 49.12 9.45 17.89
C HIS A 244 48.05 9.60 18.97
N ASN A 245 48.53 9.47 20.19
CA ASN A 245 47.86 9.35 21.46
C ASN A 245 48.42 10.47 22.36
N GLY A 246 47.64 10.97 23.32
CA GLY A 246 48.16 11.81 24.41
C GLY A 246 47.10 12.76 24.97
N HIS A 247 46.36 12.40 26.03
CA HIS A 247 46.71 12.57 27.47
C HIS A 247 46.96 14.03 27.85
N ARG A 248 46.39 14.65 28.91
CA ARG A 248 46.02 14.25 30.29
C ARG A 248 44.96 15.28 30.77
N GLY A 249 44.11 15.11 31.78
CA GLY A 249 43.94 14.10 32.82
C GLY A 249 43.44 14.75 34.12
N ARG A 250 42.46 14.09 34.78
CA ARG A 250 42.22 13.94 36.26
C ARG A 250 41.97 15.22 37.09
N ALA A 251 41.22 15.26 38.19
CA ALA A 251 40.46 14.35 39.07
C ALA A 251 39.37 15.23 39.76
N GLY A 252 38.14 14.83 40.13
CA GLY A 252 37.75 13.86 41.17
C GLY A 252 38.03 14.37 42.60
N PRO A 253 37.24 14.05 43.67
CA PRO A 253 35.92 13.39 43.71
C PRO A 253 34.97 13.90 44.86
N ALA A 254 33.86 13.16 45.08
CA ALA A 254 33.09 12.95 46.32
C ALA A 254 32.05 14.05 46.70
N ASP A 255 30.85 13.77 47.21
CA ASP A 255 30.21 12.52 47.65
C ASP A 255 28.68 12.72 47.82
N ARG A 256 27.91 11.65 47.55
CA ARG A 256 26.73 11.07 48.25
C ARG A 256 25.53 11.95 48.69
N VAL A 257 24.28 11.75 48.19
CA VAL A 257 23.27 10.65 48.41
C VAL A 257 22.40 10.88 49.67
N PRO A 258 21.09 10.52 49.77
CA PRO A 258 19.95 10.57 48.83
C PRO A 258 18.62 10.92 49.63
N PRO A 259 17.40 10.35 49.42
CA PRO A 259 16.16 11.13 49.55
C PRO A 259 15.20 10.69 50.69
N LEU A 260 14.12 11.45 50.84
CA LEU A 260 12.77 10.99 51.19
C LEU A 260 11.76 11.65 50.26
#